data_AF-A0AAJ1WSP8-F1
#
_entry.id   AF-A0AAJ1WSP8-F1
#
_cell.length_a   1.000
_cell.length_b   1.000
_cell.length_c   1.000
_cell.angle_alpha   90.00
_cell.angle_beta   90.00
_cell.angle_gamma   90.00
#
_symmetry.space_group_name_H-M   'P 1'
#
loop_
_entity.id
_entity.type
_entity.pdbx_description
1 polymer ?
#
loop_
_entity_poly.entity_id
_entity_poly.type
_entity_poly.pdbx_seq_one_letter_code
_entity_poly.pdbx_strand_id
1 'polypeptide(L)' 'MAEIFKAHCSNGINRLPHIKIVGEDEAIRYVILKKETYAEIILEDSRGCTVMKVENHEIVFPEKS' A
#
# COMPACT_ATOMS: atom_id res chain seq x y z
N MET A 1 -19.55 -2.52 7.47
CA MET A 1 -18.77 -1.27 7.28
C MET A 1 -17.64 -1.60 6.33
N ALA A 2 -17.40 -0.78 5.31
CA ALA A 2 -16.26 -0.98 4.43
C ALA A 2 -14.97 -0.61 5.18
N GLU A 3 -13.94 -1.46 5.08
CA GLU A 3 -12.64 -1.19 5.67
C GLU A 3 -11.94 -0.06 4.90
N ILE A 4 -11.23 0.81 5.61
CA ILE A 4 -10.48 1.93 5.01
C ILE A 4 -9.00 1.60 5.11
N PHE A 5 -8.33 1.63 3.96
CA PHE A 5 -6.89 1.46 3.85
C PHE A 5 -6.22 2.79 3.54
N LYS A 6 -4.97 2.94 3.98
CA LYS A 6 -4.10 4.06 3.63
C LYS A 6 -2.91 3.52 2.85
N ALA A 7 -2.69 4.05 1.66
CA ALA A 7 -1.50 3.74 0.88
C ALA A 7 -0.52 4.92 0.97
N HIS A 8 0.72 4.63 1.37
CA HIS A 8 1.87 5.51 1.24
C HIS A 8 2.69 5.04 0.05
N CYS A 9 3.04 5.95 -0.86
CA CYS A 9 3.82 5.63 -2.06
C CYS A 9 5.07 6.49 -2.14
N SER A 10 6.18 5.89 -2.55
CA SER A 10 7.45 6.56 -2.78
C SER A 10 8.09 6.04 -4.07
N ASN A 11 8.65 6.95 -4.86
CA ASN A 11 9.42 6.60 -6.06
C ASN A 11 10.94 6.63 -5.82
N GLY A 12 11.36 6.54 -4.55
CA GLY A 12 12.76 6.58 -4.13
C GLY A 12 13.36 7.99 -4.01
N ILE A 13 12.69 9.02 -4.54
CA ILE A 13 13.17 10.41 -4.49
C ILE A 13 12.17 11.28 -3.73
N ASN A 14 10.87 11.09 -3.97
CA ASN A 14 9.79 11.85 -3.36
C ASN A 14 8.80 10.93 -2.64
N ARG A 15 8.35 11.38 -1.47
CA ARG A 15 7.22 10.77 -0.75
C ARG A 15 5.94 11.47 -1.18
N LEU A 16 4.96 10.69 -1.62
CA LEU A 16 3.64 11.19 -1.97
C LEU A 16 2.72 11.18 -0.74
N PRO A 17 1.72 12.07 -0.71
CA PRO A 17 0.73 12.08 0.36
C PRO A 17 -0.05 10.76 0.40
N HIS A 18 -0.55 10.41 1.58
CA HIS A 18 -1.36 9.21 1.76
C HIS A 18 -2.66 9.28 0.97
N ILE A 19 -3.03 8.16 0.34
CA ILE A 19 -4.31 7.99 -0.34
C ILE A 19 -5.19 7.06 0.48
N LYS A 20 -6.46 7.43 0.67
CA LYS A 20 -7.47 6.59 1.32
C LYS A 20 -8.17 5.73 0.28
N ILE A 21 -8.24 4.43 0.54
CA ILE A 21 -8.88 3.44 -0.34
C ILE A 21 -9.94 2.71 0.49
N VAL A 22 -11.09 2.42 -0.11
CA VAL A 22 -12.23 1.83 0.60
C VAL A 22 -12.47 0.42 0.08
N GLY A 23 -12.32 -0.58 0.94
CA GLY A 23 -12.45 -1.98 0.60
C GLY A 23 -11.12 -2.65 0.22
N GLU A 24 -11.03 -3.94 0.57
CA GLU A 24 -9.82 -4.75 0.42
C GLU A 24 -9.47 -4.98 -1.05
N ASP A 25 -10.48 -5.31 -1.88
CA ASP A 25 -10.28 -5.55 -3.32
C ASP A 25 -9.72 -4.32 -4.04
N GLU A 26 -10.22 -3.12 -3.72
CA GLU A 26 -9.70 -1.87 -4.29
C GLU A 26 -8.26 -1.60 -3.84
N ALA A 27 -7.94 -1.90 -2.58
CA ALA A 27 -6.60 -1.71 -2.04
C ALA A 27 -5.57 -2.65 -2.70
N ILE A 28 -5.93 -3.92 -2.88
CA ILE A 28 -5.10 -4.89 -3.61
C ILE A 28 -4.90 -4.45 -5.06
N ARG A 29 -5.99 -4.09 -5.75
CA ARG A 29 -5.93 -3.64 -7.14
C ARG A 29 -5.06 -2.38 -7.30
N TYR A 30 -5.16 -1.44 -6.37
CA TYR A 30 -4.33 -0.25 -6.36
C TYR A 30 -2.84 -0.61 -6.31
N VAL A 31 -2.44 -1.49 -5.38
CA VAL A 31 -1.04 -1.90 -5.26
C VAL A 31 -0.53 -2.60 -6.50
N ILE A 32 -1.30 -3.53 -7.07
CA ILE A 32 -0.93 -4.24 -8.31
C ILE A 32 -0.73 -3.26 -9.48
N LEU A 33 -1.59 -2.25 -9.61
CA LEU A 33 -1.50 -1.26 -10.68
C LEU A 33 -0.34 -0.27 -10.49
N LYS A 34 0.08 -0.04 -9.25
CA LYS A 34 1.04 1.02 -8.90
C LYS A 34 2.44 0.51 -8.59
N LYS A 35 2.63 -0.80 -8.36
CA LYS A 35 3.93 -1.38 -8.02
C LYS A 35 5.02 -1.13 -9.07
N GLU A 36 4.67 -0.97 -10.35
CA GLU A 36 5.64 -0.66 -11.42
C GLU A 36 5.97 0.85 -11.51
N THR A 37 5.15 1.70 -10.87
CA THR A 37 5.34 3.16 -10.84
C THR A 37 6.10 3.60 -9.60
N TYR A 38 5.88 2.93 -8.47
CA TYR A 38 6.47 3.28 -7.18
C TYR A 38 7.32 2.13 -6.68
N ALA A 39 8.61 2.42 -6.46
CA ALA A 39 9.57 1.48 -5.88
C ALA A 39 9.18 1.06 -4.45
N GLU A 40 8.46 1.92 -3.72
CA GLU A 40 7.93 1.58 -2.40
C GLU A 40 6.43 1.93 -2.30
N ILE A 41 5.64 0.97 -1.83
CA ILE A 41 4.25 1.17 -1.43
C ILE A 41 4.04 0.53 -0.06
N ILE A 42 3.45 1.24 0.89
CA ILE A 42 3.05 0.71 2.19
C ILE A 42 1.54 0.86 2.28
N LEU A 43 0.83 -0.27 2.42
CA LEU A 43 -0.60 -0.31 2.61
C LEU A 43 -0.90 -0.63 4.07
N GLU A 44 -1.61 0.26 4.75
CA GLU A 44 -2.03 0.13 6.14
C GLU A 44 -3.55 0.00 6.23
N ASP A 45 -4.02 -0.80 7.19
CA ASP A 45 -5.44 -0.89 7.53
C ASP A 45 -5.92 0.32 8.35
N SER A 46 -7.21 0.32 8.70
CA SER A 46 -7.82 1.40 9.50
C SER A 46 -7.25 1.55 10.91
N ARG A 47 -6.56 0.52 11.41
CA ARG A 47 -5.88 0.47 12.71
C ARG A 47 -4.40 0.89 12.62
N GLY A 48 -3.90 1.16 11.41
CA GLY A 48 -2.50 1.51 11.16
C GLY A 48 -1.57 0.30 11.08
N CYS A 49 -2.11 -0.91 10.93
CA CYS A 49 -1.30 -2.11 10.71
C CYS A 49 -0.94 -2.23 9.24
N THR A 50 0.34 -2.41 8.92
CA THR A 50 0.77 -2.73 7.56
C THR A 50 0.21 -4.08 7.16
N VAL A 51 -0.54 -4.10 6.07
CA VAL A 51 -1.13 -5.34 5.51
C VAL A 51 -0.39 -5.81 4.27
N MET A 52 0.24 -4.89 3.53
CA MET A 52 0.98 -5.21 2.32
C MET A 52 2.04 -4.14 2.05
N LYS A 53 3.21 -4.57 1.58
CA LYS A 53 4.29 -3.70 1.17
C LYS A 53 4.68 -4.02 -0.28
N VAL A 54 5.18 -3.02 -0.99
CA VAL A 54 5.96 -3.20 -2.22
C VAL A 54 7.34 -2.64 -1.96
N GLU A 55 8.37 -3.42 -2.29
CA GLU A 55 9.77 -3.02 -2.23
C GLU A 55 10.44 -3.35 -3.56
N ASN A 56 11.04 -2.35 -4.21
CA ASN A 56 11.67 -2.49 -5.52
C ASN A 56 10.77 -3.20 -6.56
N HIS A 57 9.48 -2.82 -6.57
CA HIS A 57 8.43 -3.37 -7.44
C HIS A 57 7.99 -4.83 -7.12
N GLU A 58 8.52 -5.43 -6.06
CA GLU A 58 8.10 -6.75 -5.56
C GLU A 58 7.13 -6.61 -4.38
N ILE A 59 6.06 -7.41 -4.38
CA ILE A 59 5.08 -7.41 -3.28
C ILE A 59 5.63 -8.25 -2.13
N VAL A 60 5.77 -7.63 -0.96
CA VAL A 60 6.21 -8.26 0.28
C VAL A 60 5.07 -8.19 1.28
N PHE A 61 4.65 -9.34 1.79
CA PHE A 61 3.68 -9.39 2.89
C PHE A 61 4.44 -9.31 4.21
N PRO A 62 4.09 -8.36 5.11
CA PRO A 62 4.72 -8.32 6.43
C PRO A 62 4.48 -9.65 7.14
N GLU A 63 5.55 -10.27 7.61
CA GLU A 63 5.43 -11.45 8.47
C GLU A 63 4.59 -11.04 9.69
N LYS A 64 3.50 -11.78 9.95
CA LYS A 64 2.67 -11.56 11.13
C LYS A 64 3.57 -11.60 12.36
N SER A 65 3.84 -10.44 12.94
CA SER A 65 4.46 -10.31 14.27
C SER A 65 3.44 -10.56 15.36
#